data_AF-A0A969B006-F1
#
_entry.id   AF-A0A969B006-F1
#
_cell.length_a   1.000
_cell.length_b   1.000
_cell.length_c   1.000
_cell.angle_alpha   90.00
_cell.angle_beta   90.00
_cell.angle_gamma   90.00
#
_symmetry.space_group_name_H-M   'P 1'
#
loop_
_entity.id
_entity.type
_entity.pdbx_description
1 polymer ?
#
loop_
_entity_poly.entity_id
_entity_poly.type
_entity_poly.pdbx_seq_one_letter_code
_entity_poly.pdbx_strand_id
1 'polypeptide(L)'
;MTDSVWTARKNNGQAIRVENNLPIVSLIFPLGENKKWDGNKLNAREEDEYEMMDIGRSFTQGSNDFQETVTVVQEDLPDIFVESKYKIEVYGKGQGLVYKEINLVNYRQGDDYGLQKVESGLRYFQTLIEYGKD
;
A
#
# COMPACT_ATOMS: atom_id res chain seq x y z
N MET A 1 -23.05 -7.12 1.76
CA MET A 1 -21.88 -6.88 2.62
C MET A 1 -21.11 -8.19 2.64
N THR A 2 -20.04 -8.30 1.87
CA THR A 2 -19.17 -9.48 1.92
C THR A 2 -18.21 -9.31 3.09
N ASP A 3 -18.27 -10.26 4.02
CA ASP A 3 -17.36 -10.37 5.16
C ASP A 3 -16.00 -10.80 4.62
N SER A 4 -15.07 -9.86 4.43
CA SER A 4 -13.70 -10.19 4.06
C SER A 4 -12.95 -10.56 5.32
N VAL A 5 -12.54 -11.82 5.43
CA VAL A 5 -11.66 -12.27 6.50
C VAL A 5 -10.23 -11.86 6.17
N TRP A 6 -9.61 -11.09 7.06
CA TRP A 6 -8.22 -10.68 6.96
C TRP A 6 -7.41 -11.40 8.02
N THR A 7 -6.27 -11.97 7.62
CA THR A 7 -5.29 -12.53 8.56
C THR A 7 -3.90 -12.02 8.22
N ALA A 8 -3.04 -11.90 9.23
CA ALA A 8 -1.64 -11.55 9.04
C ALA A 8 -0.76 -12.53 9.80
N ARG A 9 0.36 -12.92 9.19
CA ARG A 9 1.40 -13.74 9.83
C ARG A 9 2.77 -13.15 9.56
N LYS A 10 3.68 -13.25 10.53
CA LYS A 10 5.06 -12.80 10.43
C LYS A 10 6.00 -13.96 10.70
N ASN A 11 7.06 -14.09 9.90
CA ASN A 11 8.22 -14.92 10.22
C ASN A 11 9.50 -14.09 10.10
N ASN A 12 10.67 -14.72 10.25
CA ASN A 12 11.96 -14.02 10.26
C ASN A 12 12.31 -13.33 8.93
N GLY A 13 11.67 -13.72 7.81
CA GLY A 13 11.98 -13.19 6.48
C GLY A 13 10.88 -12.35 5.84
N GLN A 14 9.63 -12.46 6.29
CA GLN A 14 8.50 -11.75 5.66
C GLN A 14 7.28 -11.61 6.57
N ALA A 15 6.48 -10.57 6.31
CA ALA A 15 5.10 -10.44 6.75
C ALA A 15 4.17 -10.79 5.57
N ILE A 16 3.19 -11.63 5.83
CA ILE A 16 2.21 -12.09 4.83
C ILE A 16 0.82 -11.74 5.34
N ARG A 17 0.08 -11.02 4.51
CA ARG A 17 -1.34 -10.72 4.73
C ARG A 17 -2.19 -11.58 3.80
N VAL A 18 -3.30 -12.12 4.29
CA VAL A 18 -4.28 -12.82 3.45
C VAL A 18 -5.49 -11.92 3.31
N GLU A 19 -5.78 -11.51 2.09
CA GLU A 19 -6.97 -10.74 1.72
C GLU A 19 -7.82 -11.58 0.77
N ASN A 20 -9.08 -11.83 1.08
CA ASN A 20 -9.99 -12.60 0.23
C ASN A 20 -9.38 -13.95 -0.24
N ASN A 21 -8.76 -14.69 0.68
CA ASN A 21 -8.02 -15.95 0.43
C ASN A 21 -6.76 -15.83 -0.43
N LEU A 22 -6.24 -14.63 -0.69
CA LEU A 22 -5.01 -14.42 -1.45
C LEU A 22 -3.87 -14.00 -0.52
N PRO A 23 -2.78 -14.79 -0.43
CA PRO A 23 -1.61 -14.41 0.34
C PRO A 23 -0.78 -13.37 -0.42
N ILE A 24 -0.55 -12.23 0.22
CA ILE A 24 0.26 -11.10 -0.26
C ILE A 24 1.48 -10.96 0.65
N VAL A 25 2.67 -10.93 0.08
CA VAL A 25 3.92 -10.62 0.79
C VAL A 25 4.00 -9.12 0.99
N SER A 26 3.56 -8.64 2.14
CA SER A 26 3.34 -7.20 2.37
C SER A 26 4.58 -6.47 2.88
N LEU A 27 5.54 -7.20 3.46
CA LEU A 27 6.83 -6.65 3.92
C LEU A 27 7.87 -7.77 3.95
N ILE A 28 9.13 -7.46 3.66
CA ILE A 28 10.27 -8.40 3.74
C ILE A 28 11.27 -7.97 4.81
N PHE A 29 11.93 -8.94 5.45
CA PHE A 29 12.93 -8.73 6.49
C PHE A 29 14.29 -9.33 6.09
N PRO A 30 15.41 -8.74 6.55
CA PRO A 30 15.50 -7.48 7.30
C PRO A 30 15.10 -6.28 6.42
N LEU A 31 14.59 -5.21 7.05
CA LEU A 31 14.26 -3.97 6.33
C LEU A 31 15.52 -3.41 5.65
N GLY A 32 15.36 -2.76 4.51
CA GLY A 32 16.45 -2.07 3.80
C GLY A 32 15.92 -1.20 2.67
N GLU A 33 16.51 -0.02 2.52
CA GLU A 33 16.04 1.02 1.60
C GLU A 33 16.16 0.55 0.15
N ASN A 34 15.19 0.90 -0.70
CA ASN A 34 15.08 0.52 -2.10
C ASN A 34 15.06 -1.00 -2.34
N LYS A 35 14.76 -1.80 -1.31
CA LYS A 35 14.59 -3.25 -1.49
C LYS A 35 13.30 -3.51 -2.24
N LYS A 36 13.40 -4.36 -3.26
CA LYS A 36 12.28 -4.75 -4.12
C LYS A 36 11.92 -6.22 -3.96
N TRP A 37 10.64 -6.53 -4.07
CA TRP A 37 10.14 -7.91 -4.08
C TRP A 37 8.79 -8.01 -4.78
N ASP A 38 8.48 -9.20 -5.28
CA ASP A 38 7.16 -9.52 -5.78
C ASP A 38 6.17 -9.74 -4.62
N GLY A 39 5.20 -8.84 -4.48
CA GLY A 39 4.10 -8.93 -3.51
C GLY A 39 3.20 -10.16 -3.73
N ASN A 40 3.14 -10.65 -4.97
CA ASN A 40 2.35 -11.82 -5.37
C ASN A 40 3.13 -13.13 -5.38
N LYS A 41 4.39 -13.15 -4.88
CA LYS A 41 5.29 -14.32 -4.88
C LYS A 41 4.69 -15.62 -4.33
N LEU A 42 3.66 -15.54 -3.49
CA LEU A 42 3.02 -16.70 -2.85
C LEU A 42 1.63 -17.03 -3.44
N ASN A 43 1.23 -16.40 -4.53
CA ASN A 43 -0.03 -16.64 -5.22
C ASN A 43 0.16 -16.70 -6.75
N ALA A 44 -0.93 -16.91 -7.49
CA ALA A 44 -0.88 -17.15 -8.94
C ALA A 44 -1.18 -15.91 -9.79
N ARG A 45 -1.19 -14.70 -9.19
CA ARG A 45 -1.35 -13.45 -9.94
C ARG A 45 -0.04 -13.08 -10.63
N GLU A 46 -0.13 -12.11 -11.53
CA GLU A 46 1.05 -11.48 -12.12
C GLU A 46 1.91 -10.82 -11.03
N GLU A 47 3.20 -10.73 -11.32
CA GLU A 47 4.17 -10.07 -10.45
C GLU A 47 3.73 -8.62 -10.16
N ASP A 48 3.77 -8.26 -8.88
CA ASP A 48 3.44 -6.92 -8.39
C ASP A 48 4.66 -6.43 -7.59
N GLU A 49 5.55 -5.67 -8.24
CA GLU A 49 6.83 -5.24 -7.66
C GLU A 49 6.59 -4.19 -6.57
N TYR A 50 6.94 -4.52 -5.34
CA TYR A 50 6.90 -3.62 -4.20
C TYR A 50 8.29 -3.10 -3.88
N GLU A 51 8.38 -1.86 -3.43
CA GLU A 51 9.62 -1.20 -3.04
C GLU A 51 9.52 -0.61 -1.62
N MET A 52 10.58 -0.81 -0.83
CA MET A 52 10.69 -0.29 0.53
C MET A 52 11.39 1.06 0.56
N MET A 53 10.74 2.06 1.15
CA MET A 53 11.20 3.45 1.25
C MET A 53 11.04 4.00 2.67
N ASP A 54 11.71 5.11 2.95
CA ASP A 54 11.54 5.93 4.16
C ASP A 54 11.72 5.16 5.48
N ILE A 55 12.69 4.23 5.53
CA ILE A 55 12.88 3.39 6.71
C ILE A 55 13.32 4.22 7.92
N GLY A 56 12.64 3.98 9.05
CA GLY A 56 12.90 4.63 10.33
C GLY A 56 12.40 6.07 10.41
N ARG A 57 11.69 6.57 9.38
CA ARG A 57 11.13 7.93 9.36
C ARG A 57 9.81 7.98 10.11
N SER A 58 9.47 9.14 10.65
CA SER A 58 8.13 9.42 11.17
C SER A 58 7.15 9.60 10.00
N PHE A 59 5.92 9.13 10.16
CA PHE A 59 4.83 9.34 9.23
C PHE A 59 3.64 9.97 9.97
N THR A 60 3.13 11.08 9.45
CA THR A 60 2.02 11.81 10.05
C THR A 60 0.84 11.84 9.08
N GLN A 61 -0.33 11.39 9.53
CA GLN A 61 -1.58 11.44 8.77
C GLN A 61 -2.67 12.09 9.60
N GLY A 62 -3.09 13.29 9.21
CA GLY A 62 -4.04 14.09 9.99
C GLY A 62 -3.47 14.43 11.36
N SER A 63 -4.16 14.01 12.44
CA SER A 63 -3.70 14.17 13.82
C SER A 63 -2.89 12.98 14.35
N ASN A 64 -2.73 11.91 13.58
CA ASN A 64 -2.02 10.71 14.00
C ASN A 64 -0.56 10.80 13.57
N ASP A 65 0.34 10.58 14.52
CA ASP A 65 1.78 10.59 14.30
C ASP A 65 2.39 9.22 14.66
N PHE A 66 3.05 8.61 13.68
CA PHE A 66 3.65 7.29 13.79
C PHE A 66 5.16 7.41 13.71
N GLN A 67 5.85 7.03 14.77
CA GLN A 67 7.32 7.04 14.85
C GLN A 67 7.91 5.72 14.31
N GLU A 68 9.14 5.78 13.79
CA GLU A 68 9.87 4.63 13.23
C GLU A 68 9.03 3.77 12.27
N THR A 69 8.77 4.32 11.08
CA THR A 69 7.95 3.66 10.05
C THR A 69 8.77 3.14 8.88
N VAL A 70 8.10 2.43 7.99
CA VAL A 70 8.60 2.07 6.66
C VAL A 70 7.46 2.17 5.66
N THR A 71 7.71 2.81 4.53
CA THR A 71 6.77 2.91 3.41
C THR A 71 7.03 1.78 2.43
N VAL A 72 5.96 1.13 1.98
CA VAL A 72 5.96 0.15 0.90
C VAL A 72 5.22 0.77 -0.26
N VAL A 73 5.93 1.08 -1.33
CA VAL A 73 5.38 1.57 -2.60
C VAL A 73 5.05 0.35 -3.45
N GLN A 74 3.79 0.22 -3.82
CA GLN A 74 3.30 -0.87 -4.68
C GLN A 74 3.07 -0.37 -6.11
N GLU A 75 2.80 0.92 -6.25
CA GLU A 75 2.60 1.58 -7.54
C GLU A 75 2.83 3.08 -7.34
N ASP A 76 3.64 3.68 -8.21
CA ASP A 76 3.83 5.12 -8.29
C ASP A 76 3.99 5.53 -9.76
N LEU A 77 2.85 5.54 -10.46
CA LEU A 77 2.74 5.93 -11.85
C LEU A 77 1.89 7.21 -11.94
N PRO A 78 2.53 8.39 -11.78
CA PRO A 78 1.88 9.65 -12.04
C PRO A 78 1.80 9.89 -13.56
N ASP A 79 0.68 9.51 -14.18
CA ASP A 79 0.29 10.00 -15.50
C ASP A 79 -0.92 10.95 -15.34
N ILE A 80 -0.82 12.12 -15.97
CA ILE A 80 -1.80 13.22 -15.87
C ILE A 80 -2.73 13.29 -17.08
N PHE A 81 -2.50 12.46 -18.09
CA PHE A 81 -3.19 12.48 -19.37
C PHE A 81 -4.17 11.32 -19.51
N VAL A 82 -3.80 10.13 -19.05
CA VAL A 82 -4.61 8.91 -19.26
C VAL A 82 -5.05 8.28 -17.95
N GLU A 83 -4.11 7.91 -17.10
CA GLU A 83 -4.39 7.28 -15.82
C GLU A 83 -3.39 7.71 -14.75
N SER A 84 -3.81 7.77 -13.49
CA SER A 84 -2.92 7.95 -12.35
C SER A 84 -3.09 6.78 -11.41
N LYS A 85 -1.99 6.09 -11.10
CA LYS A 85 -1.98 4.97 -10.16
C LYS A 85 -0.96 5.22 -9.07
N TYR A 86 -1.44 5.23 -7.83
CA TYR A 86 -0.64 5.42 -6.64
C TYR A 86 -1.13 4.46 -5.57
N LYS A 87 -0.26 3.57 -5.10
CA LYS A 87 -0.57 2.57 -4.08
C LYS A 87 0.58 2.50 -3.08
N ILE A 88 0.31 2.87 -1.84
CA ILE A 88 1.29 2.78 -0.76
C ILE A 88 0.70 2.15 0.50
N GLU A 89 1.56 1.53 1.28
CA GLU A 89 1.28 1.06 2.63
C GLU A 89 2.40 1.50 3.57
N VAL A 90 2.05 2.09 4.71
CA VAL A 90 3.02 2.51 5.73
C VAL A 90 2.88 1.60 6.93
N TYR A 91 4.01 1.07 7.40
CA TYR A 91 4.08 0.18 8.55
C TYR A 91 4.83 0.84 9.70
N GLY A 92 4.20 0.92 10.86
CA GLY A 92 4.80 1.42 12.10
C GLY A 92 5.44 0.29 12.91
N LYS A 93 6.63 0.55 13.48
CA LYS A 93 7.31 -0.41 14.35
C LYS A 93 6.43 -0.78 15.55
N GLY A 94 6.16 -2.09 15.68
CA GLY A 94 5.30 -2.63 16.73
C GLY A 94 3.80 -2.37 16.55
N GLN A 95 3.39 -1.65 15.50
CA GLN A 95 2.00 -1.28 15.22
C GLN A 95 1.44 -1.99 13.97
N GLY A 96 2.32 -2.47 13.08
CA GLY A 96 1.89 -3.08 11.82
C GLY A 96 1.45 -2.01 10.82
N LEU A 97 0.43 -2.29 10.03
CA LEU A 97 -0.09 -1.35 9.02
C LEU A 97 -0.73 -0.13 9.71
N VAL A 98 -0.13 1.05 9.53
CA VAL A 98 -0.62 2.31 10.11
C VAL A 98 -1.35 3.18 9.10
N TYR A 99 -1.01 3.05 7.82
CA TYR A 99 -1.66 3.78 6.73
C TYR A 99 -1.65 2.96 5.44
N LYS A 100 -2.71 3.10 4.64
CA LYS A 100 -2.79 2.57 3.29
C LYS A 100 -3.52 3.57 2.40
N GLU A 101 -2.98 3.78 1.21
CA GLU A 101 -3.58 4.61 0.18
C GLU A 101 -3.63 3.85 -1.14
N ILE A 102 -4.78 3.90 -1.80
CA ILE A 102 -4.97 3.44 -3.16
C ILE A 102 -5.68 4.58 -3.91
N ASN A 103 -4.99 5.15 -4.88
CA ASN A 103 -5.49 6.13 -5.82
C ASN A 103 -5.35 5.52 -7.22
N LEU A 104 -6.45 5.13 -7.84
CA LEU A 104 -6.50 4.59 -9.20
C LEU A 104 -7.52 5.43 -9.96
N VAL A 105 -7.06 6.30 -10.84
CA VAL A 105 -7.91 7.28 -11.52
C VAL A 105 -7.70 7.17 -13.02
N ASN A 106 -8.79 7.10 -13.78
CA ASN A 106 -8.78 7.24 -15.22
C ASN A 106 -9.33 8.60 -15.61
N TYR A 107 -8.64 9.30 -16.51
CA TYR A 107 -9.07 10.59 -17.02
C TYR A 107 -9.82 10.44 -18.34
N ARG A 108 -10.80 11.31 -18.55
CA ARG A 108 -11.60 11.34 -19.77
C ARG A 108 -10.73 11.68 -20.98
N GLN A 109 -10.87 10.88 -22.04
CA GLN A 109 -10.29 11.16 -23.35
C GLN A 109 -11.37 11.77 -24.26
N GLY A 110 -11.11 12.94 -24.86
CA GLY A 110 -12.07 13.65 -25.71
C GLY A 110 -11.71 15.13 -25.85
N ASP A 111 -12.69 16.00 -26.10
CA ASP A 111 -12.47 17.45 -26.26
C ASP A 111 -11.81 18.12 -25.03
N ASP A 112 -11.93 17.47 -23.87
CA ASP A 112 -11.34 17.86 -22.59
C ASP A 112 -10.00 17.16 -22.29
N TYR A 113 -9.34 16.57 -23.29
CA TYR A 113 -8.08 15.83 -23.10
C TYR A 113 -7.02 16.71 -22.42
N GLY A 114 -6.34 16.16 -21.41
CA GLY A 114 -5.34 16.88 -20.62
C GLY A 114 -5.89 17.82 -19.54
N LEU A 115 -7.22 17.95 -19.40
CA LEU A 115 -7.84 18.72 -18.30
C LEU A 115 -7.99 17.93 -17.00
N GLN A 116 -7.47 16.70 -16.93
CA GLN A 116 -7.54 15.82 -15.75
C GLN A 116 -8.98 15.62 -15.22
N LYS A 117 -9.98 15.63 -16.11
CA LYS A 117 -11.37 15.33 -15.74
C LYS A 117 -11.50 13.84 -15.46
N VAL A 118 -11.75 13.49 -14.19
CA VAL A 118 -11.95 12.09 -13.77
C VAL A 118 -13.15 11.49 -14.51
N GLU A 119 -12.93 10.35 -15.15
CA GLU A 119 -13.98 9.56 -15.78
C GLU A 119 -14.43 8.41 -14.87
N SER A 120 -13.48 7.71 -14.27
CA SER A 120 -13.71 6.60 -13.34
C SER A 120 -12.51 6.40 -12.41
N GLY A 121 -12.68 5.63 -11.33
CA GLY A 121 -11.57 5.28 -10.46
C GLY A 121 -11.96 4.78 -9.08
N LEU A 122 -10.94 4.51 -8.27
CA LEU A 122 -11.01 4.17 -6.86
C LEU A 122 -10.08 5.11 -6.09
N ARG A 123 -10.63 5.73 -5.04
CA ARG A 123 -9.85 6.35 -3.98
C ARG A 123 -10.18 5.67 -2.66
N TYR A 124 -9.18 5.09 -2.03
CA TYR A 124 -9.31 4.39 -0.78
C TYR A 124 -8.17 4.79 0.16
N PHE A 125 -8.55 5.11 1.39
CA PHE A 125 -7.64 5.49 2.46
C PHE A 125 -7.99 4.67 3.70
N GLN A 126 -6.98 4.19 4.39
CA GLN A 126 -7.10 3.52 5.68
C GLN A 126 -6.04 4.10 6.60
N THR A 127 -6.43 4.46 7.82
CA THR A 127 -5.51 4.96 8.84
C THR A 127 -5.81 4.22 10.14
N LEU A 128 -4.76 3.78 10.83
CA LEU A 128 -4.89 3.22 12.16
C LEU A 128 -5.37 4.30 13.14
N ILE A 129 -6.47 4.04 13.83
CA ILE A 129 -7.03 4.95 14.84
C ILE A 129 -6.60 4.54 16.24
N GLU A 130 -6.63 3.23 16.52
CA GLU A 130 -6.30 2.68 17.83
C GLU A 130 -5.69 1.28 17.67
N TYR A 131 -4.78 0.92 18.58
CA TYR A 131 -4.21 -0.43 18.68
C TYR A 131 -3.97 -0.79 20.15
N GLY A 132 -4.20 -2.05 20.50
CA GLY A 132 -3.85 -2.58 21.82
C GLY A 132 -2.37 -2.95 21.90
N LYS A 133 -1.76 -2.71 23.06
CA LYS A 133 -0.52 -3.37 23.48
C LYS A 133 -0.92 -4.34 24.58
N ASP A 134 -0.71 -5.63 24.34
CA ASP A 134 -0.72 -6.62 25.42
C ASP A 134 0.45 -6.40 26.37
#